data_AF-A0A4Q4DBF3-F1
#
_entry.id   AF-A0A4Q4DBF3-F1
#
_cell.length_a   1.000
_cell.length_b   1.000
_cell.length_c   1.000
_cell.angle_alpha   90.00
_cell.angle_beta   90.00
_cell.angle_gamma   90.00
#
_symmetry.space_group_name_H-M   'P 1'
#
loop_
_entity.id
_entity.type
_entity.pdbx_description
1 polymer ?
#
loop_
_entity_poly.entity_id
_entity_poly.type
_entity_poly.pdbx_seq_one_letter_code
_entity_poly.pdbx_strand_id
1 'polypeptide(L)'
;MARFGGLLASGLRDVTHDPEALDSAGFWAVAADFEGRLTCARFDDVRADPVPAPVPGQWRGPAAGDWTSSLDRDAYTKGVRRIREYIAAGDVYQVNLCRVLSAPLPAPDTADVDALTALLARDNPAPYAGTIRLPAHGVEIATASPELYLSTAGRTVESGPIKGTARSAEEMLEKDHAENVMIVDLVRNDLGRVCATGSVTVPALCAVEPHPGLVHLVSTVRGELAEKAGWPELLPATFPPGSVTGAPKSSALRIIEELETAPRGPYCGGIGWVDADRGTAALAVGIRTFWIDRDTAPGPVLRFGAGAGITWGSDPEGEWAETELKAARLLAIASGAYEASGRTG
;
A
#
# COMPACT_ATOMS: atom_id res chain seq x y z
N MET A 1 -7.89 7.27 16.11
CA MET A 1 -7.61 5.87 16.52
C MET A 1 -6.92 5.17 15.38
N ALA A 2 -6.22 4.07 15.65
CA ALA A 2 -5.62 3.25 14.60
C ALA A 2 -5.69 1.75 14.97
N ARG A 3 -5.75 0.87 13.97
CA ARG A 3 -5.75 -0.59 14.16
C ARG A 3 -4.71 -1.24 13.26
N PHE A 4 -3.90 -2.12 13.82
CA PHE A 4 -2.92 -2.92 13.09
C PHE A 4 -2.65 -4.23 13.82
N GLY A 5 -2.55 -5.36 13.11
CA GLY A 5 -2.08 -6.62 13.71
C GLY A 5 -2.86 -7.10 14.95
N GLY A 6 -4.16 -6.80 15.03
CA GLY A 6 -4.99 -7.13 16.20
C GLY A 6 -4.84 -6.18 17.40
N LEU A 7 -4.09 -5.10 17.25
CA LEU A 7 -3.99 -4.00 18.21
C LEU A 7 -4.95 -2.87 17.84
N LEU A 8 -5.49 -2.21 18.85
CA LEU A 8 -6.14 -0.91 18.76
C LEU A 8 -5.33 0.11 19.55
N ALA A 9 -4.99 1.21 18.88
CA ALA A 9 -4.38 2.38 19.47
C ALA A 9 -5.43 3.51 19.58
N SER A 10 -5.63 4.02 20.81
CA SER A 10 -6.62 5.03 21.16
C SER A 10 -6.03 6.08 22.11
N GLY A 11 -6.77 7.18 22.36
CA GLY A 11 -6.22 8.33 23.09
C GLY A 11 -5.11 9.02 22.30
N LEU A 12 -5.47 9.67 21.18
CA LEU A 12 -4.50 10.42 20.38
C LEU A 12 -3.83 11.48 21.25
N ARG A 13 -2.50 11.44 21.31
CA ARG A 13 -1.70 12.35 22.13
C ARG A 13 -1.07 13.47 21.31
N ASP A 14 -0.47 13.12 20.18
CA ASP A 14 0.23 14.07 19.31
C ASP A 14 0.28 13.57 17.88
N VAL A 15 0.38 14.53 16.96
CA VAL A 15 0.55 14.31 15.53
C VAL A 15 1.72 15.16 15.05
N THR A 16 2.63 14.55 14.31
CA THR A 16 3.80 15.21 13.75
C THR A 16 4.07 14.69 12.34
N HIS A 17 4.85 15.46 11.58
CA HIS A 17 5.30 15.12 10.23
C HIS A 17 6.81 14.85 10.19
N ASP A 18 7.47 14.89 11.35
CA ASP A 18 8.89 14.66 11.52
C ASP A 18 9.17 13.17 11.77
N PRO A 19 9.95 12.48 10.91
CA PRO A 19 10.31 11.09 11.12
C PRO A 19 11.16 10.85 12.38
N GLU A 20 11.85 11.87 12.93
CA GLU A 20 12.61 11.73 14.19
C GLU A 20 11.73 11.28 15.36
N ALA A 21 10.45 11.61 15.32
CA ALA A 21 9.50 11.20 16.34
C ALA A 21 9.36 9.67 16.46
N LEU A 22 9.62 8.93 15.37
CA LEU A 22 9.51 7.46 15.36
C LEU A 22 10.68 6.77 16.08
N ASP A 23 11.79 7.47 16.29
CA ASP A 23 12.92 7.01 17.11
C ASP A 23 12.76 7.36 18.60
N SER A 24 11.65 8.01 18.97
CA SER A 24 11.43 8.51 20.34
C SER A 24 10.83 7.45 21.27
N ALA A 25 9.61 7.66 21.78
CA ALA A 25 8.91 6.79 22.71
C ALA A 25 7.43 6.67 22.35
N GLY A 26 6.82 5.58 22.78
CA GLY A 26 5.41 5.26 22.58
C GLY A 26 5.08 4.59 21.25
N PHE A 27 3.78 4.41 21.02
CA PHE A 27 3.25 3.75 19.83
C PHE A 27 2.70 4.78 18.84
N TRP A 28 3.19 4.70 17.61
CA TRP A 28 2.88 5.60 16.52
C TRP A 28 2.14 4.85 15.42
N ALA A 29 1.00 5.38 14.97
CA ALA A 29 0.47 5.06 13.65
C ALA A 29 1.17 5.94 12.61
N VAL A 30 1.54 5.36 11.47
CA VAL A 30 2.30 6.01 10.41
C VAL A 30 1.53 5.93 9.11
N ALA A 31 1.32 7.09 8.48
CA ALA A 31 0.82 7.23 7.12
C ALA A 31 1.80 8.09 6.32
N ALA A 32 2.57 7.46 5.44
CA ALA A 32 3.40 8.12 4.45
C ALA A 32 2.71 8.01 3.09
N ASP A 33 2.35 9.15 2.49
CA ASP A 33 1.77 9.17 1.15
C ASP A 33 2.85 9.08 0.07
N PHE A 34 2.46 8.68 -1.14
CA PHE A 34 3.39 8.48 -2.26
C PHE A 34 4.13 9.77 -2.66
N GLU A 35 3.50 10.93 -2.46
CA GLU A 35 4.08 12.25 -2.73
C GLU A 35 5.08 12.71 -1.64
N GLY A 36 5.25 11.94 -0.57
CA GLY A 36 6.26 12.16 0.47
C GLY A 36 5.77 12.89 1.71
N ARG A 37 4.47 13.17 1.85
CA ARG A 37 3.91 13.65 3.12
C ARG A 37 3.86 12.51 4.12
N LEU A 38 4.46 12.73 5.28
CA LEU A 38 4.47 11.81 6.40
C LEU A 38 3.53 12.33 7.49
N THR A 39 2.68 11.46 8.06
CA THR A 39 1.93 11.73 9.28
C THR A 39 2.19 10.62 10.29
N CYS A 40 2.73 10.99 11.44
CA CYS A 40 2.99 10.13 12.58
C CYS A 40 2.06 10.56 13.71
N ALA A 41 1.22 9.65 14.20
CA ALA A 41 0.26 9.91 15.26
C ALA A 41 0.51 9.00 16.46
N ARG A 42 0.83 9.57 17.62
CA ARG A 42 1.09 8.81 18.85
C ARG A 42 -0.18 8.63 19.67
N PHE A 43 -0.29 7.48 20.31
CA PHE A 43 -1.44 7.09 21.12
C PHE A 43 -1.02 6.69 22.55
N ASP A 44 -1.85 7.00 23.53
CA ASP A 44 -1.62 6.68 24.95
C ASP A 44 -2.08 5.27 25.34
N ASP A 45 -3.13 4.74 24.69
CA ASP A 45 -3.72 3.44 25.01
C ASP A 45 -3.58 2.48 23.83
N VAL A 46 -2.77 1.43 24.00
CA VAL A 46 -2.59 0.35 23.03
C VAL A 46 -2.96 -0.97 23.66
N ARG A 47 -3.98 -1.62 23.11
CA ARG A 47 -4.49 -2.89 23.63
C ARG A 47 -4.76 -3.88 22.51
N ALA A 48 -4.70 -5.16 22.84
CA ALA A 48 -5.21 -6.20 21.96
C ALA A 48 -6.73 -6.02 21.80
N ASP A 49 -7.15 -5.73 20.58
CA ASP A 49 -8.55 -5.55 20.20
C ASP A 49 -8.67 -5.84 18.70
N PRO A 50 -9.00 -7.09 18.32
CA PRO A 50 -9.11 -7.46 16.92
C PRO A 50 -10.19 -6.62 16.22
N VAL A 51 -10.10 -6.55 14.89
CA VAL A 51 -11.11 -5.83 14.10
C VAL A 51 -12.48 -6.43 14.38
N PRO A 52 -13.48 -5.61 14.78
CA PRO A 52 -14.81 -6.12 15.09
C PRO A 52 -15.49 -6.64 13.83
N ALA A 53 -16.49 -7.52 14.01
CA ALA A 53 -17.35 -7.92 12.91
C ALA A 53 -18.10 -6.70 12.34
N PRO A 54 -18.31 -6.63 11.01
CA PRO A 54 -19.03 -5.52 10.41
C PRO A 54 -20.49 -5.47 10.88
N VAL A 55 -20.97 -4.27 11.22
CA VAL A 55 -22.34 -4.04 11.68
C VAL A 55 -23.21 -3.56 10.50
N PRO A 56 -24.39 -4.16 10.26
CA PRO A 56 -25.29 -3.73 9.21
C PRO A 56 -25.64 -2.25 9.28
N GLY A 57 -25.61 -1.58 8.13
CA GLY A 57 -25.93 -0.14 8.01
C GLY A 57 -24.90 0.84 8.58
N GLN A 58 -23.83 0.37 9.24
CA GLN A 58 -22.76 1.23 9.79
C GLN A 58 -21.88 1.82 8.70
N TRP A 59 -21.58 1.04 7.66
CA TRP A 59 -20.94 1.53 6.44
C TRP A 59 -22.00 1.74 5.33
N ARG A 60 -21.95 2.91 4.70
CA ARG A 60 -22.73 3.25 3.51
C ARG A 60 -21.78 3.79 2.44
N GLY A 61 -21.33 2.89 1.58
CA GLY A 61 -20.42 3.20 0.50
C GLY A 61 -21.11 3.76 -0.74
N PRO A 62 -20.32 4.29 -1.71
CA PRO A 62 -20.82 4.74 -3.01
C PRO A 62 -21.54 3.62 -3.76
N ALA A 63 -22.40 3.95 -4.74
CA ALA A 63 -22.91 2.91 -5.63
C ALA A 63 -21.78 2.42 -6.56
N ALA A 64 -21.88 1.17 -7.02
CA ALA A 64 -20.85 0.60 -7.90
C ALA A 64 -20.64 1.39 -9.20
N GLY A 65 -21.69 2.07 -9.69
CA GLY A 65 -21.64 2.91 -10.89
C GLY A 65 -21.12 4.34 -10.66
N ASP A 66 -20.89 4.76 -9.41
CA ASP A 66 -20.46 6.14 -9.10
C ASP A 66 -18.95 6.32 -9.17
N TRP A 67 -18.19 5.22 -9.31
CA TRP A 67 -16.74 5.26 -9.40
C TRP A 67 -16.27 5.86 -10.73
N THR A 68 -15.40 6.85 -10.64
CA THR A 68 -14.71 7.50 -11.75
C THR A 68 -13.22 7.25 -11.64
N SER A 69 -12.49 7.33 -12.75
CA SER A 69 -11.05 7.03 -12.82
C SER A 69 -10.26 8.24 -13.29
N SER A 70 -9.11 8.52 -12.67
CA SER A 70 -8.21 9.61 -13.08
C SER A 70 -7.63 9.41 -14.49
N LEU A 71 -7.46 8.16 -14.90
CA LEU A 71 -7.13 7.77 -16.26
C LEU A 71 -8.25 6.87 -16.80
N ASP A 72 -8.84 7.25 -17.93
CA ASP A 72 -9.70 6.33 -18.65
C ASP A 72 -8.89 5.25 -19.39
N ARG A 73 -9.57 4.33 -20.06
CA ARG A 73 -8.91 3.23 -20.79
C ARG A 73 -7.96 3.73 -21.86
N ASP A 74 -8.35 4.75 -22.63
CA ASP A 74 -7.52 5.26 -23.71
C ASP A 74 -6.25 5.94 -23.17
N ALA A 75 -6.38 6.79 -22.15
CA ALA A 75 -5.27 7.43 -21.47
C ALA A 75 -4.32 6.42 -20.82
N TYR A 76 -4.86 5.41 -20.12
CA TYR A 76 -4.05 4.37 -19.50
C TYR A 76 -3.27 3.56 -20.54
N THR A 77 -3.93 3.08 -21.60
CA THR A 77 -3.25 2.30 -22.66
C THR A 77 -2.22 3.13 -23.43
N LYS A 78 -2.45 4.43 -23.62
CA LYS A 78 -1.45 5.37 -24.15
C LYS A 78 -0.25 5.49 -23.20
N GLY A 79 -0.48 5.61 -21.89
CA GLY A 79 0.56 5.58 -20.88
C GLY A 79 1.40 4.30 -20.93
N VAL A 80 0.77 3.13 -21.07
CA VAL A 80 1.49 1.85 -21.24
C VAL A 80 2.39 1.87 -22.48
N ARG A 81 1.89 2.34 -23.63
CA ARG A 81 2.69 2.46 -24.87
C ARG A 81 3.86 3.42 -24.67
N ARG A 82 3.62 4.55 -24.01
CA ARG A 82 4.65 5.56 -23.72
C ARG A 82 5.75 5.01 -22.80
N ILE A 83 5.39 4.24 -21.77
CA ILE A 83 6.37 3.54 -20.93
C ILE A 83 7.20 2.55 -21.74
N ARG A 84 6.59 1.81 -22.67
CA ARG A 84 7.33 0.89 -23.54
C ARG A 84 8.33 1.61 -24.44
N GLU A 85 8.04 2.83 -24.88
CA GLU A 85 9.00 3.68 -25.60
C GLU A 85 10.19 4.06 -24.71
N TYR A 86 9.95 4.44 -23.45
CA TYR A 86 11.02 4.70 -22.47
C TYR A 86 11.88 3.45 -22.22
N ILE A 87 11.26 2.27 -22.15
CA ILE A 87 11.98 1.00 -22.01
C ILE A 87 12.81 0.71 -23.27
N ALA A 88 12.26 0.93 -24.47
CA ALA A 88 13.00 0.74 -25.73
C ALA A 88 14.21 1.67 -25.85
N ALA A 89 14.12 2.88 -25.31
CA ALA A 89 15.21 3.84 -25.25
C ALA A 89 16.29 3.49 -24.21
N GLY A 90 16.02 2.54 -23.31
CA GLY A 90 16.91 2.16 -22.22
C GLY A 90 16.84 3.08 -21.00
N ASP A 91 15.82 3.93 -20.90
CA ASP A 91 15.69 4.90 -19.80
C ASP A 91 15.23 4.25 -18.49
N VAL A 92 14.49 3.13 -18.60
CA VAL A 92 13.88 2.40 -17.49
C VAL A 92 13.66 0.93 -17.89
N TYR A 93 13.60 0.02 -16.93
CA TYR A 93 13.24 -1.39 -17.14
C TYR A 93 11.75 -1.66 -16.87
N GLN A 94 11.20 -0.96 -15.87
CA GLN A 94 9.80 -1.07 -15.46
C GLN A 94 9.30 0.23 -14.85
N VAL A 95 8.02 0.54 -15.09
CA VAL A 95 7.28 1.61 -14.40
C VAL A 95 5.92 1.09 -13.95
N ASN A 96 5.56 1.32 -12.69
CA ASN A 96 4.25 0.97 -12.14
C ASN A 96 3.27 2.11 -12.45
N LEU A 97 2.48 1.98 -13.52
CA LEU A 97 1.47 2.96 -13.90
C LEU A 97 0.19 2.74 -13.11
N CYS A 98 -0.33 3.81 -12.52
CA CYS A 98 -1.50 3.76 -11.67
C CYS A 98 -2.59 4.74 -12.11
N ARG A 99 -3.80 4.47 -11.63
CA ARG A 99 -4.94 5.37 -11.68
C ARG A 99 -5.62 5.40 -10.32
N VAL A 100 -6.22 6.53 -10.00
CA VAL A 100 -6.98 6.73 -8.77
C VAL A 100 -8.46 6.70 -9.13
N LEU A 101 -9.16 5.74 -8.55
CA LEU A 101 -10.61 5.63 -8.60
C LEU A 101 -11.20 6.50 -7.49
N SER A 102 -12.24 7.25 -7.78
CA SER A 102 -12.90 8.16 -6.85
C SER A 102 -14.41 8.09 -7.00
N ALA A 103 -15.14 8.09 -5.88
CA ALA A 103 -16.60 8.14 -5.86
C ALA A 103 -17.10 9.06 -4.74
N PRO A 104 -18.16 9.86 -4.94
CA PRO A 104 -18.78 10.64 -3.87
C PRO A 104 -19.27 9.76 -2.73
N LEU A 105 -19.04 10.19 -1.48
CA LEU A 105 -19.64 9.52 -0.32
C LEU A 105 -21.14 9.89 -0.23
N PRO A 106 -22.06 8.92 -0.15
CA PRO A 106 -23.50 9.21 -0.11
C PRO A 106 -23.97 9.77 1.23
N ALA A 107 -23.23 9.51 2.31
CA ALA A 107 -23.54 9.96 3.66
C ALA A 107 -22.25 10.43 4.39
N PRO A 108 -21.63 11.54 3.92
CA PRO A 108 -20.28 11.93 4.33
C PRO A 108 -20.15 12.20 5.83
N ASP A 109 -21.19 12.75 6.47
CA ASP A 109 -21.19 13.07 7.91
C ASP A 109 -21.15 11.82 8.81
N THR A 110 -21.61 10.69 8.29
CA THR A 110 -21.66 9.40 9.00
C THR A 110 -20.64 8.39 8.48
N ALA A 111 -19.90 8.73 7.42
CA ALA A 111 -18.90 7.85 6.84
C ALA A 111 -17.74 7.65 7.83
N ASP A 112 -17.53 6.39 8.22
CA ASP A 112 -16.48 5.97 9.14
C ASP A 112 -15.58 4.93 8.46
N VAL A 113 -14.30 5.26 8.30
CA VAL A 113 -13.32 4.39 7.66
C VAL A 113 -13.06 3.10 8.45
N ASP A 114 -13.26 3.08 9.78
CA ASP A 114 -13.12 1.84 10.59
C ASP A 114 -14.26 0.85 10.28
N ALA A 115 -15.45 1.35 9.88
CA ALA A 115 -16.54 0.49 9.44
C ALA A 115 -16.22 -0.18 8.09
N LEU A 116 -15.55 0.53 7.17
CA LEU A 116 -15.02 -0.07 5.94
C LEU A 116 -13.91 -1.08 6.26
N THR A 117 -13.02 -0.79 7.22
CA THR A 117 -12.00 -1.75 7.68
C THR A 117 -12.62 -3.07 8.15
N ALA A 118 -13.74 -3.03 8.88
CA ALA A 118 -14.44 -4.26 9.30
C ALA A 118 -14.96 -5.10 8.12
N LEU A 119 -15.43 -4.46 7.05
CA LEU A 119 -15.85 -5.16 5.83
C LEU A 119 -14.66 -5.78 5.10
N LEU A 120 -13.56 -5.03 4.94
CA LEU A 120 -12.34 -5.52 4.32
C LEU A 120 -11.74 -6.70 5.11
N ALA A 121 -11.68 -6.61 6.44
CA ALA A 121 -11.18 -7.70 7.28
C ALA A 121 -11.99 -8.99 7.12
N ARG A 122 -13.31 -8.89 6.88
CA ARG A 122 -14.17 -10.06 6.65
C ARG A 122 -13.98 -10.66 5.26
N ASP A 123 -14.05 -9.82 4.22
CA ASP A 123 -14.21 -10.28 2.83
C ASP A 123 -12.91 -10.27 2.02
N ASN A 124 -11.85 -9.66 2.53
CA ASN A 124 -10.50 -9.62 1.94
C ASN A 124 -9.41 -9.51 3.03
N PRO A 125 -9.26 -10.53 3.90
CA PRO A 125 -8.25 -10.52 4.96
C PRO A 125 -6.83 -10.44 4.36
N ALA A 126 -5.96 -9.69 5.01
CA ALA A 126 -4.56 -9.53 4.60
C ALA A 126 -3.64 -9.38 5.81
N PRO A 127 -2.37 -9.86 5.73
CA PRO A 127 -1.43 -9.87 6.85
C PRO A 127 -1.10 -8.48 7.40
N TYR A 128 -1.10 -7.46 6.53
CA TYR A 128 -0.80 -6.07 6.91
C TYR A 128 -2.02 -5.15 6.79
N ALA A 129 -3.21 -5.70 7.01
CA ALA A 129 -4.44 -4.92 7.07
C ALA A 129 -4.48 -3.98 8.29
N GLY A 130 -5.15 -2.84 8.15
CA GLY A 130 -5.24 -1.86 9.22
C GLY A 130 -6.14 -0.67 8.90
N THR A 131 -6.23 0.23 9.87
CA THR A 131 -6.95 1.51 9.74
C THR A 131 -6.21 2.62 10.46
N ILE A 132 -6.26 3.83 9.91
CA ILE A 132 -5.93 5.06 10.62
C ILE A 132 -7.13 5.98 10.46
N ARG A 133 -7.73 6.36 11.58
CA ARG A 133 -8.90 7.24 11.63
C ARG A 133 -8.61 8.47 12.47
N LEU A 134 -8.25 9.55 11.78
CA LEU A 134 -7.90 10.86 12.30
C LEU A 134 -8.51 11.96 11.39
N PRO A 135 -9.86 12.09 11.35
CA PRO A 135 -10.54 13.03 10.46
C PRO A 135 -10.11 14.49 10.67
N ALA A 136 -9.83 14.89 11.92
CA ALA A 136 -9.33 16.24 12.24
C ALA A 136 -7.93 16.55 11.67
N HIS A 137 -7.23 15.52 11.17
CA HIS A 137 -5.91 15.63 10.56
C HIS A 137 -5.91 15.19 9.08
N GLY A 138 -7.10 14.97 8.49
CA GLY A 138 -7.22 14.54 7.09
C GLY A 138 -6.70 13.12 6.80
N VAL A 139 -6.51 12.28 7.82
CA VAL A 139 -6.01 10.91 7.65
C VAL A 139 -7.10 9.90 8.02
N GLU A 140 -7.79 9.39 7.00
CA GLU A 140 -8.81 8.36 7.13
C GLU A 140 -8.56 7.26 6.09
N ILE A 141 -7.86 6.20 6.52
CA ILE A 141 -7.31 5.17 5.64
C ILE A 141 -7.77 3.80 6.12
N ALA A 142 -8.27 2.97 5.21
CA ALA A 142 -8.49 1.54 5.42
C ALA A 142 -7.64 0.74 4.42
N THR A 143 -6.73 -0.09 4.92
CA THR A 143 -5.83 -0.88 4.08
C THR A 143 -6.04 -2.38 4.29
N ALA A 144 -6.01 -3.14 3.19
CA ALA A 144 -5.99 -4.59 3.17
C ALA A 144 -4.75 -5.09 2.42
N SER A 145 -3.59 -4.50 2.74
CA SER A 145 -2.35 -4.77 2.04
C SER A 145 -1.78 -6.16 2.34
N PRO A 146 -1.40 -6.92 1.31
CA PRO A 146 -0.68 -8.18 1.47
C PRO A 146 0.83 -8.00 1.61
N GLU A 147 1.37 -6.81 1.35
CA GLU A 147 2.80 -6.62 1.09
C GLU A 147 3.48 -5.76 2.17
N LEU A 148 4.60 -6.27 2.66
CA LEU A 148 5.44 -5.60 3.65
C LEU A 148 6.34 -4.58 2.95
N TYR A 149 6.18 -3.29 3.28
CA TYR A 149 7.15 -2.28 2.90
C TYR A 149 8.39 -2.38 3.78
N LEU A 150 8.23 -2.22 5.09
CA LEU A 150 9.33 -2.28 6.06
C LEU A 150 8.84 -2.90 7.37
N SER A 151 9.62 -3.78 7.98
CA SER A 151 9.52 -4.10 9.40
C SER A 151 10.84 -3.87 10.09
N THR A 152 10.80 -3.48 11.36
CA THR A 152 11.99 -3.35 12.21
C THR A 152 11.86 -4.19 13.47
N ALA A 153 12.98 -4.73 13.92
CA ALA A 153 13.13 -5.37 15.23
C ALA A 153 14.52 -5.02 15.77
N GLY A 154 14.57 -4.05 16.68
CA GLY A 154 15.82 -3.40 17.06
C GLY A 154 16.47 -2.74 15.84
N ARG A 155 17.65 -3.22 15.45
CA ARG A 155 18.42 -2.68 14.31
C ARG A 155 18.22 -3.46 13.01
N THR A 156 17.60 -4.64 13.09
CA THR A 156 17.27 -5.44 11.91
C THR A 156 16.10 -4.79 11.19
N VAL A 157 16.27 -4.54 9.90
CA VAL A 157 15.23 -4.06 9.00
C VAL A 157 14.97 -5.08 7.91
N GLU A 158 13.71 -5.32 7.59
CA GLU A 158 13.29 -6.22 6.51
C GLU A 158 12.28 -5.55 5.58
N SER A 159 12.31 -5.96 4.32
CA SER A 159 11.30 -5.64 3.32
C SER A 159 10.90 -6.92 2.58
N GLY A 160 9.61 -7.03 2.26
CA GLY A 160 9.03 -8.26 1.71
C GLY A 160 8.35 -8.04 0.36
N PRO A 161 9.10 -7.73 -0.73
CA PRO A 161 8.50 -7.46 -2.02
C PRO A 161 7.76 -8.68 -2.58
N ILE A 162 6.55 -8.44 -3.09
CA ILE A 162 5.71 -9.46 -3.72
C ILE A 162 5.58 -9.17 -5.22
N LYS A 163 5.87 -10.17 -6.06
CA LYS A 163 5.68 -10.10 -7.52
C LYS A 163 5.25 -11.46 -8.06
N GLY A 164 4.45 -11.48 -9.11
CA GLY A 164 3.87 -12.73 -9.63
C GLY A 164 2.68 -13.20 -8.79
N THR A 165 1.58 -13.49 -9.47
CA THR A 165 0.37 -14.06 -8.87
C THR A 165 -0.18 -15.10 -9.83
N ALA A 166 -0.27 -16.34 -9.38
CA ALA A 166 -0.76 -17.45 -10.18
C ALA A 166 -1.71 -18.32 -9.36
N ARG A 167 -2.50 -19.19 -10.00
CA ARG A 167 -3.38 -20.11 -9.25
C ARG A 167 -2.60 -21.24 -8.57
N SER A 168 -1.49 -21.64 -9.16
CA SER A 168 -0.56 -22.64 -8.62
C SER A 168 0.88 -22.28 -8.97
N ALA A 169 1.84 -22.94 -8.32
CA ALA A 169 3.27 -22.68 -8.55
C ALA A 169 3.71 -22.98 -9.98
N GLU A 170 3.09 -23.98 -10.61
CA GLU A 170 3.39 -24.41 -11.98
C GLU A 170 2.91 -23.41 -13.05
N GLU A 171 1.94 -22.56 -12.69
CA GLU A 171 1.43 -21.49 -13.57
C GLU A 171 2.27 -20.21 -13.51
N MET A 172 3.32 -20.17 -12.68
CA MET A 172 4.20 -19.00 -12.56
C MET A 172 5.09 -18.86 -13.80
N LEU A 173 5.17 -17.64 -14.34
CA LEU A 173 5.91 -17.36 -15.56
C LEU A 173 7.35 -16.95 -15.24
N GLU A 174 8.27 -17.19 -16.18
CA GLU A 174 9.66 -16.71 -16.06
C GLU A 174 9.71 -15.17 -15.92
N LYS A 175 8.76 -14.46 -16.54
CA LYS A 175 8.56 -13.01 -16.36
C LYS A 175 8.34 -12.64 -14.90
N ASP A 176 7.55 -13.41 -14.15
CA ASP A 176 7.22 -13.15 -12.75
C ASP A 176 8.47 -13.23 -11.86
N HIS A 177 9.33 -14.23 -12.12
CA HIS A 177 10.62 -14.37 -11.45
C HIS A 177 11.56 -13.21 -11.79
N ALA A 178 11.66 -12.83 -13.06
CA ALA A 178 12.52 -11.73 -13.50
C ALA A 178 12.10 -10.39 -12.87
N GLU A 179 10.79 -10.12 -12.81
CA GLU A 179 10.26 -8.93 -12.15
C GLU A 179 10.56 -8.95 -10.64
N ASN A 180 10.36 -10.09 -9.97
CA ASN A 180 10.66 -10.20 -8.54
C ASN A 180 12.15 -9.92 -8.26
N VAL A 181 13.06 -10.55 -9.01
CA VAL A 181 14.52 -10.36 -8.86
C VAL A 181 14.91 -8.89 -9.05
N MET A 182 14.34 -8.22 -10.05
CA MET A 182 14.61 -6.81 -10.30
C MET A 182 14.16 -5.92 -9.12
N ILE A 183 12.99 -6.18 -8.53
CA ILE A 183 12.52 -5.44 -7.35
C ILE A 183 13.37 -5.77 -6.12
N VAL A 184 13.77 -7.03 -5.93
CA VAL A 184 14.70 -7.41 -4.85
C VAL A 184 16.00 -6.63 -4.96
N ASP A 185 16.57 -6.50 -6.16
CA ASP A 185 17.80 -5.74 -6.33
C ASP A 185 17.62 -4.25 -6.03
N LEU A 186 16.48 -3.65 -6.44
CA LEU A 186 16.12 -2.28 -6.09
C LEU A 186 16.04 -2.11 -4.55
N VAL A 187 15.36 -3.02 -3.85
CA VAL A 187 15.22 -2.98 -2.38
C VAL A 187 16.57 -3.21 -1.69
N ARG A 188 17.43 -4.09 -2.21
CA ARG A 188 18.81 -4.25 -1.71
C ARG A 188 19.61 -2.97 -1.84
N ASN A 189 19.52 -2.30 -2.99
CA ASN A 189 20.17 -1.02 -3.22
C ASN A 189 19.65 0.05 -2.25
N ASP A 190 18.34 0.09 -2.02
CA ASP A 190 17.72 1.03 -1.07
C ASP A 190 18.21 0.81 0.36
N LEU A 191 18.13 -0.42 0.87
CA LEU A 191 18.63 -0.76 2.21
C LEU A 191 20.15 -0.58 2.31
N GLY A 192 20.90 -0.84 1.24
CA GLY A 192 22.35 -0.65 1.19
C GLY A 192 22.81 0.79 1.43
N ARG A 193 21.93 1.79 1.26
CA ARG A 193 22.22 3.20 1.55
C ARG A 193 22.20 3.56 3.04
N VAL A 194 21.51 2.75 3.87
CA VAL A 194 21.25 3.06 5.28
C VAL A 194 21.69 1.94 6.24
N CYS A 195 21.88 0.73 5.74
CA CYS A 195 22.37 -0.41 6.50
C CYS A 195 23.91 -0.43 6.58
N ALA A 196 24.43 -1.10 7.62
CA ALA A 196 25.86 -1.35 7.78
C ALA A 196 26.40 -2.13 6.58
N THR A 197 27.58 -1.72 6.09
CA THR A 197 28.24 -2.34 4.93
C THR A 197 28.34 -3.85 5.08
N GLY A 198 27.87 -4.60 4.09
CA GLY A 198 27.92 -6.05 4.06
C GLY A 198 26.82 -6.77 4.87
N SER A 199 25.93 -6.04 5.55
CA SER A 199 24.83 -6.64 6.32
C SER A 199 23.60 -7.01 5.48
N VAL A 200 23.43 -6.40 4.30
CA VAL A 200 22.26 -6.61 3.45
C VAL A 200 22.31 -8.00 2.79
N THR A 201 21.31 -8.83 3.10
CA THR A 201 21.16 -10.21 2.63
C THR A 201 19.77 -10.44 2.04
N VAL A 202 19.60 -11.53 1.29
CA VAL A 202 18.31 -11.97 0.73
C VAL A 202 18.01 -13.36 1.27
N PRO A 203 17.48 -13.50 2.50
CA PRO A 203 17.24 -14.81 3.11
C PRO A 203 16.21 -15.67 2.36
N ALA A 204 15.30 -15.06 1.59
CA ALA A 204 14.36 -15.74 0.72
C ALA A 204 14.27 -15.01 -0.63
N LEU A 205 14.41 -15.74 -1.73
CA LEU A 205 14.31 -15.20 -3.09
C LEU A 205 13.29 -16.01 -3.89
N CYS A 206 12.26 -15.33 -4.40
CA CYS A 206 11.17 -15.92 -5.18
C CYS A 206 10.54 -17.14 -4.50
N ALA A 207 10.38 -17.09 -3.17
CA ALA A 207 9.72 -18.14 -2.42
C ALA A 207 8.23 -18.16 -2.77
N VAL A 208 7.69 -19.34 -3.07
CA VAL A 208 6.27 -19.51 -3.38
C VAL A 208 5.48 -19.56 -2.07
N GLU A 209 4.65 -18.55 -1.83
CA GLU A 209 3.76 -18.52 -0.67
C GLU A 209 2.31 -18.83 -1.07
N PRO A 210 1.68 -19.83 -0.42
CA PRO A 210 0.29 -20.18 -0.70
C PRO A 210 -0.66 -19.18 -0.02
N HIS A 211 -1.65 -18.72 -0.78
CA HIS A 211 -2.80 -17.96 -0.29
C HIS A 211 -4.11 -18.66 -0.69
N PRO A 212 -5.25 -18.34 -0.06
CA PRO A 212 -6.52 -18.94 -0.44
C PRO A 212 -6.85 -18.75 -1.93
N GLY A 213 -6.71 -19.82 -2.72
CA GLY A 213 -7.01 -19.86 -4.15
C GLY A 213 -5.92 -19.36 -5.11
N LEU A 214 -4.72 -19.02 -4.62
CA LEU A 214 -3.59 -18.55 -5.44
C LEU A 214 -2.24 -18.73 -4.73
N VAL A 215 -1.16 -18.44 -5.45
CA VAL A 215 0.21 -18.35 -4.91
C VAL A 215 0.87 -17.01 -5.28
N HIS A 216 1.79 -16.55 -4.44
CA HIS A 216 2.61 -15.35 -4.67
C HIS A 216 4.10 -15.72 -4.68
N LEU A 217 4.94 -15.02 -5.47
CA LEU A 217 6.38 -15.03 -5.22
C LEU A 217 6.71 -13.92 -4.23
N VAL A 218 7.21 -14.33 -3.07
CA VAL A 218 7.63 -13.47 -1.99
C VAL A 218 9.13 -13.59 -1.83
N SER A 219 9.78 -12.46 -1.71
CA SER A 219 11.20 -12.39 -1.36
C SER A 219 11.35 -11.62 -0.07
N THR A 220 12.45 -11.85 0.64
CA THR A 220 12.81 -11.11 1.84
C THR A 220 14.18 -10.50 1.64
N VAL A 221 14.27 -9.18 1.81
CA VAL A 221 15.54 -8.46 1.87
C VAL A 221 15.71 -7.97 3.30
N ARG A 222 16.84 -8.30 3.93
CA ARG A 222 17.15 -7.98 5.32
C ARG A 222 18.47 -7.23 5.41
N GLY A 223 18.58 -6.27 6.31
CA GLY A 223 19.85 -5.66 6.69
C GLY A 223 19.88 -5.23 8.14
N GLU A 224 21.06 -4.83 8.61
CA GLU A 224 21.23 -4.20 9.92
C GLU A 224 21.45 -2.70 9.68
N LEU A 225 20.63 -1.83 10.27
CA LEU A 225 20.82 -0.38 10.17
C LEU A 225 22.25 0.01 10.57
N ALA A 226 22.82 1.07 9.99
CA ALA A 226 24.11 1.61 10.42
C ALA A 226 23.98 2.31 11.79
N GLU A 227 25.01 2.29 12.65
CA GLU A 227 24.91 2.64 14.09
C GLU A 227 24.10 3.92 14.40
N LYS A 228 24.23 4.94 13.55
CA LYS A 228 23.60 6.25 13.71
C LYS A 228 22.35 6.47 12.86
N ALA A 229 21.88 5.46 12.15
CA ALA A 229 20.68 5.52 11.32
C ALA A 229 19.45 5.08 12.11
N GLY A 230 18.38 5.86 12.03
CA GLY A 230 17.05 5.57 12.53
C GLY A 230 15.99 5.77 11.43
N TRP A 231 14.76 6.05 11.83
CA TRP A 231 13.66 6.37 10.89
C TRP A 231 13.92 7.57 9.96
N PRO A 232 14.58 8.67 10.41
CA PRO A 232 14.93 9.81 9.56
C PRO A 232 15.82 9.47 8.37
N GLU A 233 16.72 8.49 8.51
CA GLU A 233 17.55 8.00 7.40
C GLU A 233 16.85 6.89 6.62
N LEU A 234 16.12 6.01 7.31
CA LEU A 234 15.51 4.82 6.71
C LEU A 234 14.40 5.17 5.71
N LEU A 235 13.48 6.09 6.06
CA LEU A 235 12.38 6.45 5.16
C LEU A 235 12.89 7.09 3.86
N PRO A 236 13.71 8.17 3.87
CA PRO A 236 14.21 8.77 2.62
C PRO A 236 15.08 7.82 1.79
N ALA A 237 15.80 6.89 2.44
CA ALA A 237 16.62 5.91 1.74
C ALA A 237 15.80 4.82 1.03
N THR A 238 14.55 4.58 1.42
CA THR A 238 13.78 3.44 0.90
C THR A 238 12.46 3.83 0.23
N PHE A 239 11.98 5.04 0.46
CA PHE A 239 10.68 5.52 -0.03
C PHE A 239 10.76 6.10 -1.45
N PRO A 240 9.70 5.99 -2.27
CA PRO A 240 8.53 5.12 -2.08
C PRO A 240 8.89 3.63 -2.23
N PRO A 241 8.03 2.70 -1.77
CA PRO A 241 8.33 1.27 -1.84
C PRO A 241 8.66 0.80 -3.26
N GLY A 242 9.70 -0.03 -3.39
CA GLY A 242 10.26 -0.40 -4.70
C GLY A 242 9.27 -1.11 -5.64
N SER A 243 8.41 -1.97 -5.10
CA SER A 243 7.46 -2.79 -5.86
C SER A 243 6.36 -1.99 -6.59
N VAL A 244 6.11 -0.76 -6.16
CA VAL A 244 5.05 0.12 -6.67
C VAL A 244 5.59 1.39 -7.36
N THR A 245 6.89 1.41 -7.67
CA THR A 245 7.55 2.48 -8.42
C THR A 245 8.04 1.96 -9.77
N GLY A 246 9.23 1.36 -9.81
CA GLY A 246 9.88 0.93 -11.03
C GLY A 246 11.40 0.95 -10.87
N ALA A 247 12.10 0.47 -11.89
CA ALA A 247 13.56 0.32 -11.85
C ALA A 247 14.18 0.87 -13.14
N PRO A 248 15.19 1.76 -13.08
CA PRO A 248 15.69 2.46 -11.89
C PRO A 248 14.64 3.43 -11.28
N LYS A 249 14.62 3.54 -9.94
CA LYS A 249 13.56 4.27 -9.22
C LYS A 249 13.43 5.74 -9.63
N SER A 250 14.54 6.47 -9.76
CA SER A 250 14.52 7.89 -10.13
C SER A 250 13.93 8.15 -11.51
N SER A 251 14.29 7.34 -12.51
CA SER A 251 13.69 7.41 -13.85
C SER A 251 12.20 7.06 -13.82
N ALA A 252 11.82 6.01 -13.09
CA ALA A 252 10.44 5.59 -12.98
C ALA A 252 9.55 6.67 -12.33
N LEU A 253 10.01 7.32 -11.26
CA LEU A 253 9.26 8.39 -10.59
C LEU A 253 9.02 9.60 -11.53
N ARG A 254 10.00 9.99 -12.33
CA ARG A 254 9.83 11.04 -13.35
C ARG A 254 8.78 10.68 -14.40
N ILE A 255 8.77 9.42 -14.86
CA ILE A 255 7.79 8.94 -15.83
C ILE A 255 6.39 8.86 -15.21
N ILE A 256 6.28 8.46 -13.94
CA ILE A 256 5.02 8.47 -13.18
C ILE A 256 4.47 9.89 -13.10
N GLU A 257 5.30 10.87 -12.73
CA GLU A 257 4.92 12.29 -12.67
C GLU A 257 4.45 12.84 -14.03
N GLU A 258 5.05 12.39 -15.12
CA GLU A 258 4.64 12.76 -16.49
C GLU A 258 3.27 12.18 -16.89
N LEU A 259 2.97 10.94 -16.48
CA LEU A 259 1.84 10.17 -17.01
C LEU A 259 0.61 10.14 -16.13
N GLU A 260 0.76 10.30 -14.82
CA GLU A 260 -0.37 10.25 -13.88
C GLU A 260 -0.98 11.63 -13.66
N THR A 261 -2.31 11.70 -13.74
CA THR A 261 -3.08 12.95 -13.68
C THR A 261 -3.63 13.26 -12.29
N ALA A 262 -3.41 12.38 -11.32
CA ALA A 262 -3.88 12.52 -9.95
C ALA A 262 -2.82 12.02 -8.96
N PRO A 263 -2.66 12.68 -7.80
CA PRO A 263 -1.78 12.18 -6.75
C PRO A 263 -2.31 10.84 -6.22
N ARG A 264 -1.41 9.93 -5.88
CA ARG A 264 -1.76 8.62 -5.33
C ARG A 264 -2.16 8.71 -3.86
N GLY A 265 -1.70 9.73 -3.13
CA GLY A 265 -1.98 9.85 -1.70
C GLY A 265 -1.46 8.61 -0.95
N PRO A 266 -2.20 8.04 0.01
CA PRO A 266 -1.72 6.86 0.75
C PRO A 266 -1.58 5.62 -0.14
N TYR A 267 -2.17 5.62 -1.34
CA TYR A 267 -1.96 4.52 -2.28
C TYR A 267 -0.50 4.49 -2.78
N CYS A 268 0.11 3.31 -2.82
CA CYS A 268 1.54 3.10 -3.05
C CYS A 268 2.47 3.77 -2.01
N GLY A 269 1.91 4.30 -0.91
CA GLY A 269 2.67 4.85 0.21
C GLY A 269 3.11 3.79 1.23
N GLY A 270 3.40 4.22 2.45
CA GLY A 270 3.75 3.37 3.59
C GLY A 270 2.76 3.55 4.74
N ILE A 271 2.04 2.49 5.12
CA ILE A 271 0.97 2.56 6.12
C ILE A 271 1.20 1.52 7.20
N GLY A 272 1.22 1.91 8.46
CA GLY A 272 1.43 0.95 9.53
C GLY A 272 1.68 1.58 10.89
N TRP A 273 2.57 0.98 11.66
CA TRP A 273 2.87 1.39 13.02
C TRP A 273 4.34 1.22 13.39
N VAL A 274 4.76 2.00 14.39
CA VAL A 274 6.05 1.93 15.07
C VAL A 274 5.80 1.92 16.57
N ASP A 275 6.23 0.88 17.27
CA ASP A 275 6.33 0.84 18.72
C ASP A 275 7.78 1.17 19.10
N ALA A 276 8.03 2.45 19.38
CA ALA A 276 9.36 2.95 19.68
C ALA A 276 9.89 2.39 21.02
N ASP A 277 8.99 2.15 21.99
CA ASP A 277 9.36 1.58 23.28
C ASP A 277 9.84 0.13 23.16
N ARG A 278 9.23 -0.64 22.25
CA ARG A 278 9.65 -2.02 21.96
C ARG A 278 10.71 -2.12 20.87
N GLY A 279 10.99 -1.05 20.15
CA GLY A 279 11.89 -1.05 18.99
C GLY A 279 11.40 -1.96 17.87
N THR A 280 10.08 -2.04 17.67
CA THR A 280 9.48 -2.89 16.62
C THR A 280 8.52 -2.09 15.76
N ALA A 281 8.43 -2.41 14.47
CA ALA A 281 7.52 -1.76 13.56
C ALA A 281 7.08 -2.66 12.41
N ALA A 282 5.97 -2.30 11.79
CA ALA A 282 5.55 -2.84 10.50
C ALA A 282 4.80 -1.77 9.70
N LEU A 283 5.32 -1.45 8.53
CA LEU A 283 4.71 -0.61 7.51
C LEU A 283 4.40 -1.46 6.29
N ALA A 284 3.15 -1.44 5.85
CA ALA A 284 2.70 -2.07 4.62
C ALA A 284 2.93 -1.14 3.42
N VAL A 285 3.10 -1.73 2.25
CA VAL A 285 2.92 -0.99 0.99
C VAL A 285 1.45 -0.59 0.89
N GLY A 286 1.15 0.66 0.57
CA GLY A 286 -0.21 1.19 0.48
C GLY A 286 -1.00 0.69 -0.74
N ILE A 287 -1.12 -0.62 -0.93
CA ILE A 287 -1.96 -1.24 -1.98
C ILE A 287 -3.22 -1.82 -1.36
N ARG A 288 -4.26 -2.06 -2.18
CA ARG A 288 -5.59 -2.48 -1.69
C ARG A 288 -6.09 -1.57 -0.57
N THR A 289 -5.93 -0.26 -0.77
CA THR A 289 -6.10 0.77 0.25
C THR A 289 -7.14 1.78 -0.21
N PHE A 290 -8.11 2.03 0.66
CA PHE A 290 -9.09 3.09 0.54
C PHE A 290 -8.72 4.26 1.44
N TRP A 291 -9.08 5.47 1.02
CA TRP A 291 -9.01 6.63 1.90
C TRP A 291 -10.14 7.61 1.63
N ILE A 292 -10.60 8.27 2.69
CA ILE A 292 -11.60 9.32 2.62
C ILE A 292 -10.86 10.65 2.46
N ASP A 293 -11.22 11.39 1.41
CA ASP A 293 -10.77 12.75 1.18
C ASP A 293 -11.95 13.68 1.37
N ARG A 294 -11.94 14.42 2.49
CA ARG A 294 -13.05 15.30 2.89
C ARG A 294 -12.97 16.71 2.31
N ASP A 295 -11.78 17.13 1.87
CA ASP A 295 -11.51 18.52 1.46
C ASP A 295 -11.62 18.72 -0.06
N THR A 296 -11.98 17.67 -0.80
CA THR A 296 -12.22 17.71 -2.24
C THR A 296 -13.56 18.39 -2.59
N ALA A 297 -13.55 19.22 -3.64
CA ALA A 297 -14.77 19.73 -4.26
C ALA A 297 -15.34 18.73 -5.28
N PRO A 298 -16.68 18.56 -5.40
CA PRO A 298 -17.75 19.30 -4.73
C PRO A 298 -18.13 18.79 -3.32
N GLY A 299 -17.48 17.75 -2.83
CA GLY A 299 -17.68 17.21 -1.49
C GLY A 299 -16.83 15.96 -1.23
N PRO A 300 -16.95 15.36 -0.03
CA PRO A 300 -16.11 14.24 0.37
C PRO A 300 -16.22 13.04 -0.57
N VAL A 301 -15.07 12.47 -0.93
CA VAL A 301 -14.97 11.31 -1.82
C VAL A 301 -14.25 10.15 -1.12
N LEU A 302 -14.65 8.94 -1.48
CA LEU A 302 -13.87 7.74 -1.21
C LEU A 302 -12.94 7.51 -2.40
N ARG A 303 -11.67 7.29 -2.12
CA ARG A 303 -10.65 7.02 -3.14
C ARG A 303 -10.06 5.63 -2.98
N PHE A 304 -9.62 5.06 -4.10
CA PHE A 304 -8.97 3.75 -4.18
C PHE A 304 -8.00 3.74 -5.35
N GLY A 305 -6.79 3.21 -5.16
CA GLY A 305 -5.79 3.13 -6.23
C GLY A 305 -5.70 1.75 -6.86
N ALA A 306 -5.46 1.72 -8.17
CA ALA A 306 -5.17 0.51 -8.92
C ALA A 306 -4.06 0.77 -9.96
N GLY A 307 -3.23 -0.25 -10.24
CA GLY A 307 -2.14 -0.12 -11.18
C GLY A 307 -1.44 -1.44 -11.49
N ALA A 308 -0.48 -1.37 -12.41
CA ALA A 308 0.31 -2.51 -12.85
C ALA A 308 1.74 -2.12 -13.22
N GLY A 309 2.66 -3.07 -13.02
CA GLY A 309 4.07 -2.95 -13.40
C GLY A 309 4.24 -3.14 -14.91
N ILE A 310 4.48 -2.06 -15.62
CA ILE A 310 4.64 -2.09 -17.07
C ILE A 310 6.09 -2.45 -17.41
N THR A 311 6.26 -3.55 -18.16
CA THR A 311 7.54 -3.99 -18.69
C THR A 311 7.51 -4.07 -20.22
N TRP A 312 8.63 -4.45 -20.84
CA TRP A 312 8.72 -4.53 -22.30
C TRP A 312 7.62 -5.39 -22.95
N GLY A 313 7.29 -6.51 -22.30
CA GLY A 313 6.30 -7.48 -22.76
C GLY A 313 4.85 -7.15 -22.40
N SER A 314 4.58 -6.00 -21.78
CA SER A 314 3.23 -5.59 -21.40
C SER A 314 2.35 -5.29 -22.62
N ASP A 315 1.14 -5.85 -22.63
CA ASP A 315 0.10 -5.55 -23.60
C ASP A 315 -0.83 -4.45 -23.03
N PRO A 316 -0.98 -3.29 -23.69
CA PRO A 316 -1.77 -2.18 -23.15
C PRO A 316 -3.18 -2.56 -22.70
N GLU A 317 -3.90 -3.37 -23.48
CA GLU A 317 -5.27 -3.77 -23.15
C GLU A 317 -5.32 -4.78 -22.00
N GLY A 318 -4.38 -5.73 -21.98
CA GLY A 318 -4.20 -6.67 -20.87
C GLY A 318 -3.91 -5.95 -19.54
N GLU A 319 -3.02 -4.96 -19.56
CA GLU A 319 -2.66 -4.19 -18.35
C GLU A 319 -3.86 -3.37 -17.83
N TRP A 320 -4.66 -2.77 -18.74
CA TRP A 320 -5.91 -2.13 -18.35
C TRP A 320 -6.86 -3.12 -17.65
N ALA A 321 -7.10 -4.28 -18.29
CA ALA A 321 -7.96 -5.31 -17.75
C ALA A 321 -7.48 -5.84 -16.38
N GLU A 322 -6.17 -5.93 -16.18
CA GLU A 322 -5.58 -6.29 -14.89
C GLU A 322 -5.91 -5.27 -13.79
N THR A 323 -5.84 -3.97 -14.09
CA THR A 323 -6.21 -2.95 -13.09
C THR A 323 -7.70 -3.00 -12.73
N GLU A 324 -8.58 -3.26 -13.71
CA GLU A 324 -10.01 -3.45 -13.47
C GLU A 324 -10.26 -4.68 -12.58
N LEU A 325 -9.58 -5.80 -12.87
CA LEU A 325 -9.68 -7.03 -12.09
C LEU A 325 -9.23 -6.84 -10.63
N LYS A 326 -8.09 -6.17 -10.42
CA LYS A 326 -7.56 -5.86 -9.08
C LYS A 326 -8.50 -4.96 -8.27
N ALA A 327 -9.20 -4.04 -8.93
CA ALA A 327 -10.14 -3.12 -8.29
C ALA A 327 -11.49 -3.79 -7.99
N ALA A 328 -12.04 -4.58 -8.92
CA ALA A 328 -13.44 -5.03 -8.91
C ALA A 328 -13.90 -5.63 -7.57
N ARG A 329 -13.14 -6.56 -6.99
CA ARG A 329 -13.50 -7.20 -5.71
C ARG A 329 -13.53 -6.20 -4.55
N LEU A 330 -12.55 -5.31 -4.48
CA LEU A 330 -12.43 -4.36 -3.38
C LEU A 330 -13.47 -3.26 -3.49
N LEU A 331 -13.74 -2.76 -4.70
CA LEU A 331 -14.83 -1.83 -4.95
C LEU A 331 -16.18 -2.44 -4.59
N ALA A 332 -16.40 -3.72 -4.90
CA ALA A 332 -17.64 -4.42 -4.51
C ALA A 332 -17.83 -4.49 -2.99
N ILE A 333 -16.75 -4.69 -2.22
CA ILE A 333 -16.80 -4.66 -0.74
C ILE A 333 -17.09 -3.26 -0.22
N ALA A 334 -16.48 -2.24 -0.84
CA ALA A 334 -16.62 -0.86 -0.41
C ALA A 334 -17.91 -0.18 -0.88
N SER A 335 -18.63 -0.75 -1.86
CA SER A 335 -19.81 -0.15 -2.47
C SER A 335 -21.12 -0.61 -1.82
N GLY A 336 -22.10 0.30 -1.78
CA GLY A 336 -23.43 0.04 -1.22
C GLY A 336 -23.47 -0.02 0.31
N ALA A 337 -24.62 -0.43 0.83
CA ALA A 337 -24.80 -0.68 2.25
C ALA A 337 -24.49 -2.14 2.56
N TYR A 338 -23.74 -2.37 3.65
CA TYR A 338 -23.67 -3.72 4.18
C TYR A 338 -24.99 -4.08 4.85
N GLU A 339 -25.75 -4.96 4.20
CA GLU A 339 -26.88 -5.67 4.80
C GLU A 339 -26.37 -7.03 5.28
N ALA A 340 -26.75 -7.47 6.48
CA ALA A 340 -26.45 -8.83 6.91
C ALA A 340 -27.23 -9.80 6.01
N SER A 341 -26.58 -10.32 4.97
CA SER A 341 -27.15 -11.42 4.23
C SER A 341 -27.21 -12.63 5.16
N GLY A 342 -28.43 -13.03 5.50
CA GLY A 342 -28.68 -14.32 6.12
C GLY A 342 -28.14 -15.40 5.18
N ARG A 343 -26.94 -15.90 5.45
CA ARG A 343 -26.49 -17.17 4.88
C ARG A 343 -27.38 -18.26 5.47
N THR A 344 -28.50 -18.54 4.80
CA THR A 344 -29.09 -19.87 4.85
C THR A 344 -28.07 -20.85 4.30
N GLY A 345 -27.91 -21.97 5.01
CA GLY A 345 -26.82 -22.95 4.84
C GLY A 345 -26.80 -23.70 3.53
#